data_AF-A0A8S3SMH7-F1
#
_entry.id   AF-A0A8S3SMH7-F1
#
_cell.length_a   1.000
_cell.length_b   1.000
_cell.length_c   1.000
_cell.angle_alpha   90.00
_cell.angle_beta   90.00
_cell.angle_gamma   90.00
#
_symmetry.space_group_name_H-M   'P 1'
#
loop_
_entity.id
_entity.type
_entity.pdbx_description
1 polymer ?
#
loop_
_entity_poly.entity_id
_entity_poly.type
_entity_poly.pdbx_seq_one_letter_code
_entity_poly.pdbx_strand_id
1 'polypeptide(L)'
;MHETEQEKATKIVSKRVDDFRERSQPILGQVHDPIKDTLKVGPDHTYGILAKPDEYGAGDLMHGRAPSNYLRGKDRQRGVLAAIRQHLKKANFHNFTDLVHAFRYYDKDGKGVIDINDLREVCIQYHLPLEPELLEQLLDSCDANRDGAIDYVEFSNFLNWKDKMKSGLPDKPDTPLNSSRSKSAVSDDLVRKSVHSAESTPRRLKLQIDKAIGDHRTSANMINAVVGGISTRDYRTYGVPTIRTDIHAPRIRRVDDNKNYGDESDAYGLVNPSIFSRRHVYEKDFLLPRTKEELKSIFHNIGVQMTGEMFEQVYNTAANQNPKGHVSVESMRGVIDDIQAHQVMTGQHPMAV
;
A
#
# COMPACT_ATOMS: atom_id res chain seq x y z
N MET A 1 -16.91 -32.37 -53.29
CA MET A 1 -16.14 -33.28 -52.39
C MET A 1 -16.62 -33.19 -50.94
N HIS A 2 -16.99 -32.02 -50.40
CA HIS A 2 -17.50 -31.91 -49.01
C HIS A 2 -18.99 -32.26 -48.81
N GLU A 3 -19.86 -32.08 -49.82
CA GLU A 3 -21.29 -32.40 -49.67
C GLU A 3 -21.58 -33.90 -49.60
N THR A 4 -20.77 -34.73 -50.27
CA THR A 4 -20.96 -36.19 -50.35
C THR A 4 -20.55 -36.94 -49.08
N GLU A 5 -19.82 -36.31 -48.15
CA GLU A 5 -19.42 -36.92 -46.87
C GLU A 5 -20.38 -36.61 -45.72
N GLN A 6 -21.16 -35.52 -45.80
CA GLN A 6 -22.16 -35.18 -44.78
C GLN A 6 -23.36 -36.14 -44.78
N GLU A 7 -23.69 -36.76 -45.91
CA GLU A 7 -24.79 -37.74 -46.00
C GLU A 7 -24.48 -39.08 -45.32
N LYS A 8 -23.20 -39.36 -45.00
CA LYS A 8 -22.77 -40.60 -44.32
C LYS A 8 -22.51 -40.44 -42.82
N ALA A 9 -22.70 -39.24 -42.27
CA ALA A 9 -22.50 -39.01 -40.84
C ALA A 9 -23.67 -39.59 -40.02
N THR A 10 -23.35 -40.37 -38.98
CA THR A 10 -24.35 -40.83 -38.02
C THR A 10 -24.97 -39.63 -37.31
N LYS A 11 -26.28 -39.39 -37.51
CA LYS A 11 -27.04 -38.29 -36.88
C LYS A 11 -27.10 -38.37 -35.34
N ILE A 12 -26.72 -39.50 -34.75
CA ILE A 12 -26.73 -39.73 -33.31
C ILE A 12 -25.29 -39.93 -32.85
N VAL A 13 -24.85 -39.07 -31.94
CA VAL A 13 -23.53 -39.12 -31.30
C VAL A 13 -23.73 -39.11 -29.78
N SER A 14 -22.79 -39.65 -29.00
CA SER A 14 -22.89 -39.60 -27.55
C SER A 14 -22.72 -38.17 -27.05
N LYS A 15 -23.53 -37.77 -26.06
CA LYS A 15 -23.52 -36.41 -25.50
C LYS A 15 -22.13 -35.95 -25.08
N ARG A 16 -21.33 -36.83 -24.47
CA ARG A 16 -19.95 -36.52 -24.07
C ARG A 16 -19.04 -36.16 -25.27
N VAL A 17 -19.20 -36.84 -26.39
CA VAL A 17 -18.40 -36.56 -27.60
C VAL A 17 -18.86 -35.26 -28.26
N ASP A 18 -20.16 -34.98 -28.21
CA ASP A 18 -20.75 -33.74 -28.74
C ASP A 18 -20.32 -32.53 -27.91
N ASP A 19 -20.48 -32.58 -26.58
CA ASP A 19 -20.01 -31.56 -25.63
C ASP A 19 -18.49 -31.30 -25.79
N PHE A 20 -17.70 -32.35 -26.06
CA PHE A 20 -16.27 -32.22 -26.32
C PHE A 20 -16.00 -31.52 -27.65
N ARG A 21 -16.74 -31.83 -28.72
CA ARG A 21 -16.59 -31.17 -30.02
C ARG A 21 -16.96 -29.70 -29.94
N GLU A 22 -18.06 -29.35 -29.27
CA GLU A 22 -18.47 -27.96 -29.06
C GLU A 22 -17.43 -27.14 -28.28
N ARG A 23 -16.77 -27.76 -27.29
CA ARG A 23 -15.73 -27.09 -26.49
C ARG A 23 -14.38 -27.01 -27.18
N SER A 24 -14.02 -27.96 -28.03
CA SER A 24 -12.64 -28.11 -28.52
C SER A 24 -12.45 -27.75 -29.99
N GLN A 25 -13.53 -27.73 -30.79
CA GLN A 25 -13.42 -27.41 -32.21
C GLN A 25 -13.59 -25.91 -32.46
N PRO A 26 -12.65 -25.25 -33.17
CA PRO A 26 -12.79 -23.85 -33.52
C PRO A 26 -13.91 -23.68 -34.56
N ILE A 27 -14.93 -22.90 -34.22
CA ILE A 27 -16.02 -22.53 -35.12
C ILE A 27 -15.68 -21.18 -35.74
N LEU A 28 -15.79 -21.08 -37.07
CA LEU A 28 -15.48 -19.85 -37.79
C LEU A 28 -16.42 -18.71 -37.36
N GLY A 29 -15.86 -17.59 -36.90
CA GLY A 29 -16.62 -16.42 -36.44
C GLY A 29 -17.02 -16.44 -34.95
N GLN A 30 -16.72 -17.52 -34.23
CA GLN A 30 -16.98 -17.62 -32.79
C GLN A 30 -15.66 -17.72 -32.00
N VAL A 31 -15.48 -16.84 -31.02
CA VAL A 31 -14.34 -16.91 -30.10
C VAL A 31 -14.58 -18.03 -29.09
N HIS A 32 -13.56 -18.85 -28.85
CA HIS A 32 -13.62 -19.93 -27.89
C HIS A 32 -13.78 -19.40 -26.46
N ASP A 33 -14.89 -19.72 -25.80
CA ASP A 33 -15.21 -19.31 -24.43
C ASP A 33 -15.36 -20.54 -23.51
N PRO A 34 -14.32 -20.90 -22.74
CA PRO A 34 -14.34 -22.07 -21.85
C PRO A 34 -15.13 -21.84 -20.55
N ILE A 35 -15.56 -20.60 -20.26
CA ILE A 35 -16.20 -20.21 -18.99
C ILE A 35 -17.68 -19.83 -19.23
N LYS A 36 -18.18 -19.99 -20.47
CA LYS A 36 -19.56 -19.66 -20.87
C LYS A 36 -20.64 -20.15 -19.90
N ASP A 37 -20.48 -21.35 -19.35
CA ASP A 37 -21.46 -21.98 -18.43
C ASP A 37 -21.29 -21.55 -16.96
N THR A 38 -20.15 -20.96 -16.59
CA THR A 38 -19.82 -20.57 -15.20
C THR A 38 -19.85 -19.06 -14.96
N LEU A 39 -20.02 -18.27 -16.02
CA LEU A 39 -20.06 -16.82 -15.99
C LEU A 39 -21.44 -16.30 -15.55
N LYS A 40 -21.58 -15.93 -14.27
CA LYS A 40 -22.81 -15.37 -13.69
C LYS A 40 -22.86 -13.84 -13.77
N VAL A 41 -22.86 -13.27 -14.97
CA VAL A 41 -23.00 -11.81 -15.15
C VAL A 41 -24.10 -11.52 -16.17
N GLY A 42 -24.79 -10.40 -15.99
CA GLY A 42 -25.85 -9.97 -16.91
C GLY A 42 -25.30 -9.59 -18.29
N PRO A 43 -26.13 -9.62 -19.35
CA PRO A 43 -25.70 -9.29 -20.71
C PRO A 43 -25.15 -7.86 -20.84
N ASP A 44 -25.58 -6.94 -19.98
CA ASP A 44 -25.13 -5.54 -19.96
C ASP A 44 -23.88 -5.31 -19.06
N HIS A 45 -23.26 -6.37 -18.55
CA HIS A 45 -22.09 -6.25 -17.69
C HIS A 45 -20.87 -5.79 -18.49
N THR A 46 -20.36 -4.62 -18.14
CA THR A 46 -19.10 -4.11 -18.70
C THR A 46 -17.92 -4.68 -17.92
N TYR A 47 -17.10 -5.50 -18.56
CA TYR A 47 -15.89 -6.04 -17.94
C TYR A 47 -14.79 -4.97 -17.87
N GLY A 48 -14.07 -4.95 -16.75
CA GLY A 48 -12.97 -4.03 -16.50
C GLY A 48 -13.07 -3.41 -15.11
N ILE A 49 -12.00 -2.72 -14.71
CA ILE A 49 -12.02 -1.90 -13.50
C ILE A 49 -12.67 -0.57 -13.88
N LEU A 50 -13.91 -0.35 -13.44
CA LEU A 50 -14.53 0.96 -13.48
C LEU A 50 -13.77 1.89 -12.52
N ALA A 51 -12.87 2.70 -13.07
CA ALA A 51 -12.36 3.86 -12.35
C ALA A 51 -13.55 4.80 -12.12
N LYS A 52 -14.09 4.77 -10.90
CA LYS A 52 -15.09 5.76 -10.51
C LYS A 52 -14.41 7.13 -10.63
N PRO A 53 -14.98 8.08 -11.38
CA PRO A 53 -14.47 9.43 -11.36
C PRO A 53 -14.55 9.94 -9.92
N ASP A 54 -13.54 10.68 -9.50
CA ASP A 54 -13.54 11.34 -8.20
C ASP A 54 -14.78 12.23 -8.08
N GLU A 55 -15.29 12.41 -6.86
CA GLU A 55 -16.51 13.18 -6.59
C GLU A 55 -16.42 14.66 -7.03
N TYR A 56 -15.22 15.18 -7.32
CA TYR A 56 -14.97 16.58 -7.66
C TYR A 56 -14.01 16.72 -8.84
N GLY A 57 -14.27 17.69 -9.70
CA GLY A 57 -13.44 17.97 -10.87
C GLY A 57 -12.28 18.93 -10.58
N ALA A 58 -11.31 19.00 -11.50
CA ALA A 58 -10.18 19.94 -11.38
C ALA A 58 -10.63 21.41 -11.29
N GLY A 59 -11.79 21.76 -11.87
CA GLY A 59 -12.37 23.09 -11.76
C GLY A 59 -12.80 23.47 -10.34
N ASP A 60 -13.30 22.51 -9.55
CA ASP A 60 -13.73 22.74 -8.17
C ASP A 60 -12.54 22.99 -7.23
N LEU A 61 -11.42 22.29 -7.49
CA LEU A 61 -10.13 22.49 -6.81
C LEU A 61 -9.50 23.85 -7.14
N MET A 62 -9.69 24.34 -8.37
CA MET A 62 -9.05 25.55 -8.89
C MET A 62 -9.83 26.83 -8.60
N HIS A 63 -11.17 26.79 -8.59
CA HIS A 63 -11.99 28.00 -8.60
C HIS A 63 -12.95 28.13 -7.40
N GLY A 64 -12.99 27.17 -6.48
CA GLY A 64 -14.15 27.02 -5.59
C GLY A 64 -14.01 27.37 -4.10
N ARG A 65 -12.81 27.49 -3.49
CA ARG A 65 -12.73 27.58 -2.01
C ARG A 65 -11.53 28.37 -1.46
N ALA A 66 -11.72 28.98 -0.29
CA ALA A 66 -10.67 29.65 0.48
C ALA A 66 -9.59 28.66 0.97
N PRO A 67 -8.34 29.11 1.23
CA PRO A 67 -7.20 28.25 1.58
C PRO A 67 -7.37 27.36 2.82
N SER A 68 -8.34 27.65 3.69
CA SER A 68 -8.68 26.83 4.86
C SER A 68 -9.56 25.62 4.52
N ASN A 69 -10.13 25.57 3.31
CA ASN A 69 -11.18 24.63 2.92
C ASN A 69 -10.70 23.59 1.89
N TYR A 70 -9.39 23.40 1.74
CA TYR A 70 -8.84 22.37 0.86
C TYR A 70 -9.24 20.97 1.34
N LEU A 71 -10.13 20.33 0.59
CA LEU A 71 -10.34 18.88 0.65
C LEU A 71 -9.24 18.20 -0.17
N ARG A 72 -8.00 18.19 0.35
CA ARG A 72 -7.24 16.95 0.26
C ARG A 72 -8.08 15.98 1.07
N GLY A 73 -8.69 14.97 0.45
CA GLY A 73 -9.76 14.19 1.08
C GLY A 73 -9.44 13.71 2.50
N LYS A 74 -10.44 13.15 3.20
CA LYS A 74 -10.26 12.54 4.52
C LYS A 74 -9.09 11.55 4.60
N ASP A 75 -8.42 11.18 3.51
CA ASP A 75 -7.24 10.32 3.44
C ASP A 75 -6.07 10.75 4.34
N ARG A 76 -5.81 12.06 4.50
CA ARG A 76 -4.77 12.50 5.47
C ARG A 76 -5.24 12.26 6.91
N GLN A 77 -6.51 12.57 7.20
CA GLN A 77 -7.15 12.27 8.49
C GLN A 77 -7.26 10.75 8.74
N ARG A 78 -7.53 9.94 7.71
CA ARG A 78 -7.56 8.46 7.75
C ARG A 78 -6.17 7.90 8.03
N GLY A 79 -5.11 8.50 7.48
CA GLY A 79 -3.73 8.14 7.79
C GLY A 79 -3.38 8.40 9.25
N VAL A 80 -3.76 9.59 9.77
CA VAL A 80 -3.59 9.95 11.18
C VAL A 80 -4.41 9.03 12.09
N LEU A 81 -5.68 8.80 11.74
CA LEU A 81 -6.59 7.92 12.47
C LEU A 81 -6.13 6.46 12.46
N ALA A 82 -5.57 5.98 11.35
CA ALA A 82 -4.94 4.66 11.27
C ALA A 82 -3.70 4.59 12.16
N ALA A 83 -2.88 5.64 12.22
CA ALA A 83 -1.71 5.70 13.10
C ALA A 83 -2.12 5.69 14.58
N ILE A 84 -3.15 6.46 14.95
CA ILE A 84 -3.74 6.47 16.30
C ILE A 84 -4.26 5.08 16.68
N ARG A 85 -5.04 4.46 15.79
CA ARG A 85 -5.55 3.09 15.99
C ARG A 85 -4.42 2.07 16.18
N GLN A 86 -3.34 2.15 15.40
CA GLN A 86 -2.18 1.28 15.58
C GLN A 86 -1.45 1.55 16.90
N HIS A 87 -1.35 2.81 17.33
CA HIS A 87 -0.75 3.17 18.60
C HIS A 87 -1.56 2.62 19.77
N LEU A 88 -2.88 2.86 19.80
CA LEU A 88 -3.78 2.31 20.83
C LEU A 88 -3.73 0.78 20.85
N LYS A 89 -3.67 0.14 19.68
CA LYS A 89 -3.49 -1.31 19.58
C LYS A 89 -2.18 -1.79 20.20
N LYS A 90 -1.07 -1.12 19.92
CA LYS A 90 0.25 -1.48 20.46
C LYS A 90 0.31 -1.24 21.97
N ALA A 91 -0.20 -0.11 22.43
CA ALA A 91 -0.21 0.26 23.84
C ALA A 91 -1.09 -0.70 24.66
N ASN A 92 -2.26 -1.08 24.15
CA ASN A 92 -3.12 -2.06 24.79
C ASN A 92 -2.49 -3.46 24.85
N PHE A 93 -1.77 -3.86 23.80
CA PHE A 93 -1.10 -5.16 23.77
C PHE A 93 0.06 -5.27 24.77
N HIS A 94 0.74 -4.15 25.06
CA HIS A 94 1.81 -4.14 26.06
C HIS A 94 1.31 -4.00 27.49
N ASN A 95 0.19 -3.30 27.70
CA ASN A 95 -0.30 -2.99 29.05
C ASN A 95 -1.30 -4.00 29.61
N PHE A 96 -1.99 -4.76 28.74
CA PHE A 96 -3.03 -5.69 29.16
C PHE A 96 -2.82 -7.09 28.57
N THR A 97 -3.04 -8.11 29.41
CA THR A 97 -2.98 -9.53 29.00
C THR A 97 -4.25 -10.01 28.31
N ASP A 98 -5.41 -9.47 28.71
CA ASP A 98 -6.71 -9.84 28.14
C ASP A 98 -7.50 -8.60 27.70
N LEU A 99 -8.31 -8.79 26.66
CA LEU A 99 -9.24 -7.78 26.15
C LEU A 99 -10.25 -7.31 27.20
N VAL A 100 -10.72 -8.22 28.05
CA VAL A 100 -11.67 -7.92 29.12
C VAL A 100 -11.05 -6.97 30.15
N HIS A 101 -9.77 -7.16 30.48
CA HIS A 101 -9.05 -6.28 31.40
C HIS A 101 -8.80 -4.90 30.79
N ALA A 102 -8.47 -4.83 29.50
CA ALA A 102 -8.35 -3.57 28.79
C ALA A 102 -9.71 -2.82 28.74
N PHE A 103 -10.80 -3.51 28.40
CA PHE A 103 -12.11 -2.88 28.32
C PHE A 103 -12.58 -2.32 29.66
N ARG A 104 -12.41 -3.07 30.75
CA ARG A 104 -12.72 -2.60 32.12
C ARG A 104 -11.84 -1.44 32.59
N TYR A 105 -10.66 -1.27 32.00
CA TYR A 105 -9.80 -0.13 32.30
C TYR A 105 -10.27 1.14 31.60
N TYR A 106 -10.83 1.01 30.40
CA TYR A 106 -11.36 2.12 29.62
C TYR A 106 -12.73 2.57 30.17
N ASP A 107 -13.60 1.63 30.50
CA ASP A 107 -14.92 1.88 31.12
C ASP A 107 -14.79 2.12 32.64
N LYS A 108 -14.39 3.33 33.02
CA LYS A 108 -14.22 3.72 34.43
C LYS A 108 -15.54 3.78 35.19
N ASP A 109 -16.62 4.11 34.49
CA ASP A 109 -17.95 4.22 35.05
C ASP A 109 -18.64 2.85 35.21
N GLY A 110 -18.09 1.79 34.62
CA GLY A 110 -18.62 0.43 34.68
C GLY A 110 -19.95 0.27 33.94
N LYS A 111 -20.21 1.10 32.93
CA LYS A 111 -21.46 1.14 32.15
C LYS A 111 -21.58 -0.01 31.15
N GLY A 112 -20.47 -0.67 30.83
CA GLY A 112 -20.38 -1.70 29.80
C GLY A 112 -20.20 -1.16 28.38
N VAL A 113 -20.05 0.16 28.24
CA VAL A 113 -19.86 0.89 26.97
C VAL A 113 -18.79 1.96 27.20
N ILE A 114 -18.00 2.28 26.18
CA ILE A 114 -16.97 3.33 26.27
C ILE A 114 -17.52 4.60 25.65
N ASP A 115 -17.70 5.65 26.45
CA ASP A 115 -18.17 6.96 25.99
C ASP A 115 -17.02 7.77 25.37
N ILE A 116 -17.35 8.84 24.62
CA ILE A 116 -16.34 9.74 24.03
C ILE A 116 -15.41 10.36 25.09
N ASN A 117 -15.93 10.61 26.30
CA ASN A 117 -15.15 11.17 27.40
C ASN A 117 -14.14 10.15 27.94
N ASP A 118 -14.53 8.89 28.07
CA ASP A 118 -13.64 7.79 28.48
C ASP A 118 -12.52 7.61 27.44
N LEU A 119 -12.88 7.61 26.16
CA LEU A 119 -11.91 7.54 25.06
C LEU A 119 -10.92 8.71 25.09
N ARG A 120 -11.40 9.92 25.42
CA ARG A 120 -10.56 11.12 25.57
C ARG A 120 -9.54 10.96 26.69
N GLU A 121 -10.00 10.54 27.87
CA GLU A 121 -9.12 10.36 29.02
C GLU A 121 -8.04 9.33 28.76
N VAL A 122 -8.40 8.25 28.07
CA VAL A 122 -7.45 7.21 27.72
C VAL A 122 -6.44 7.71 26.68
N CYS A 123 -6.86 8.47 25.68
CA CYS A 123 -5.92 9.10 24.73
C CYS A 123 -4.93 10.03 25.45
N ILE A 124 -5.37 10.80 26.44
CA ILE A 124 -4.50 11.65 27.26
C ILE A 124 -3.49 10.81 28.06
N GLN A 125 -3.93 9.70 28.66
CA GLN A 125 -3.07 8.79 29.42
C GLN A 125 -2.00 8.13 28.55
N TYR A 126 -2.28 7.87 27.28
CA TYR A 126 -1.31 7.37 26.30
C TYR A 126 -0.47 8.46 25.62
N HIS A 127 -0.47 9.68 26.15
CA HIS A 127 0.26 10.83 25.60
C HIS A 127 -0.14 11.18 24.16
N LEU A 128 -1.41 10.94 23.78
CA LEU A 128 -2.00 11.34 22.51
C LEU A 128 -2.98 12.50 22.75
N PRO A 129 -2.53 13.77 22.67
CA PRO A 129 -3.43 14.90 22.70
C PRO A 129 -4.19 14.97 21.36
N LEU A 130 -5.40 14.39 21.33
CA LEU A 130 -6.27 14.44 20.17
C LEU A 130 -7.19 15.66 20.24
N GLU A 131 -7.37 16.34 19.11
CA GLU A 131 -8.41 17.35 18.95
C GLU A 131 -9.80 16.71 19.03
N PRO A 132 -10.83 17.44 19.54
CA PRO A 132 -12.17 16.90 19.71
C PRO A 132 -12.77 16.38 18.39
N GLU A 133 -12.53 17.08 17.28
CA GLU A 133 -13.00 16.67 15.94
C GLU A 133 -12.39 15.32 15.50
N LEU A 134 -11.15 15.06 15.85
CA LEU A 134 -10.45 13.81 15.49
C LEU A 134 -10.87 12.65 16.41
N LEU A 135 -11.23 12.97 17.66
CA LEU A 135 -11.78 12.02 18.61
C LEU A 135 -13.18 11.56 18.19
N GLU A 136 -14.03 12.48 17.74
CA GLU A 136 -15.35 12.16 17.16
C GLU A 136 -15.19 11.28 15.92
N GLN A 137 -14.24 11.60 15.03
CA GLN A 137 -13.96 10.74 13.87
C GLN A 137 -13.40 9.37 14.26
N LEU A 138 -12.62 9.28 15.34
CA LEU A 138 -12.13 8.01 15.88
C LEU A 138 -13.30 7.17 16.39
N LEU A 139 -14.20 7.78 17.15
CA LEU A 139 -15.43 7.15 17.63
C LEU A 139 -16.28 6.65 16.46
N ASP A 140 -16.58 7.50 15.48
CA ASP A 140 -17.32 7.16 14.25
C ASP A 140 -16.68 6.01 13.46
N SER A 141 -15.36 5.84 13.57
CA SER A 141 -14.64 4.75 12.89
C SER A 141 -14.71 3.42 13.63
N CYS A 142 -14.96 3.47 14.94
CA CYS A 142 -15.11 2.30 15.82
C CYS A 142 -16.56 1.85 15.91
N ASP A 143 -17.46 2.82 16.02
CA ASP A 143 -18.88 2.68 16.22
C ASP A 143 -19.55 2.23 14.91
N ALA A 144 -19.82 0.93 14.82
CA ALA A 144 -20.42 0.33 13.63
C ALA A 144 -21.94 0.52 13.62
N ASN A 145 -22.55 0.70 14.78
CA ASN A 145 -23.99 0.75 14.98
C ASN A 145 -24.54 2.20 15.04
N ARG A 146 -23.65 3.20 15.18
CA ARG A 146 -23.89 4.65 15.29
C ARG A 146 -24.69 5.06 16.53
N ASP A 147 -24.48 4.40 17.66
CA ASP A 147 -25.10 4.74 18.93
C ASP A 147 -24.33 5.78 19.75
N GLY A 148 -23.12 6.17 19.29
CA GLY A 148 -22.27 7.16 19.94
C GLY A 148 -21.45 6.62 21.10
N ALA A 149 -21.39 5.31 21.28
CA ALA A 149 -20.54 4.61 22.24
C ALA A 149 -19.79 3.46 21.56
N ILE A 150 -18.83 2.85 22.27
CA ILE A 150 -18.12 1.65 21.76
C ILE A 150 -18.46 0.46 22.64
N ASP A 151 -19.13 -0.53 22.05
CA ASP A 151 -19.44 -1.80 22.70
C ASP A 151 -18.20 -2.70 22.82
N TYR A 152 -18.24 -3.69 23.72
CA TYR A 152 -17.17 -4.70 23.85
C TYR A 152 -16.86 -5.42 22.52
N VAL A 153 -17.90 -5.73 21.74
CA VAL A 153 -17.76 -6.40 20.44
C VAL A 153 -17.10 -5.46 19.42
N GLU A 154 -17.47 -4.19 19.42
CA GLU A 154 -16.91 -3.16 18.54
C GLU A 154 -15.46 -2.83 18.90
N PHE A 155 -15.16 -2.73 20.19
CA PHE A 155 -13.80 -2.58 20.71
C PHE A 155 -12.90 -3.76 20.30
N SER A 156 -13.44 -4.99 20.33
CA SER A 156 -12.72 -6.21 19.90
C SER A 156 -12.40 -6.21 18.40
N ASN A 157 -13.33 -5.71 17.58
CA ASN A 157 -13.19 -5.58 16.14
C ASN A 157 -12.24 -4.43 15.78
N PHE A 158 -12.34 -3.31 16.49
CA PHE A 158 -11.50 -2.12 16.34
C PHE A 158 -10.02 -2.47 16.52
N LEU A 159 -9.68 -3.23 17.56
CA LEU A 159 -8.32 -3.68 17.83
C LEU A 159 -7.90 -4.88 16.95
N ASN A 160 -8.83 -5.48 16.20
CA ASN A 160 -8.64 -6.67 15.38
C ASN A 160 -7.92 -7.78 16.20
N TRP A 161 -8.46 -8.04 17.41
CA TRP A 161 -7.90 -8.93 18.43
C TRP A 161 -8.51 -10.34 18.43
N LYS A 162 -9.53 -10.58 17.58
CA LYS A 162 -10.24 -11.86 17.45
C LYS A 162 -9.33 -13.05 17.10
N ASP A 163 -8.13 -12.81 16.59
CA ASP A 163 -7.25 -13.85 16.02
C ASP A 163 -5.96 -14.13 16.83
N LYS A 164 -5.71 -13.46 17.97
CA LYS A 164 -4.39 -13.56 18.65
C LYS A 164 -4.36 -13.92 20.15
N MET A 165 -5.47 -14.00 20.89
CA MET A 165 -5.47 -14.49 22.29
C MET A 165 -6.83 -15.07 22.71
N LYS A 166 -6.83 -15.96 23.73
CA LYS A 166 -7.99 -16.72 24.21
C LYS A 166 -9.05 -15.78 24.80
N SER A 167 -10.25 -15.76 24.24
CA SER A 167 -11.40 -15.11 24.86
C SER A 167 -11.72 -15.80 26.19
N GLY A 168 -11.53 -15.12 27.32
CA GLY A 168 -11.78 -15.66 28.67
C GLY A 168 -13.25 -15.86 29.05
N LEU A 169 -14.10 -16.27 28.11
CA LEU A 169 -15.50 -16.64 28.37
C LEU A 169 -15.59 -18.17 28.58
N PRO A 170 -16.34 -18.67 29.58
CA PRO A 170 -16.58 -20.09 29.74
C PRO A 170 -17.42 -20.62 28.57
N ASP A 171 -16.87 -21.63 27.87
CA ASP A 171 -17.49 -22.31 26.73
C ASP A 171 -18.86 -22.91 27.08
N LYS A 172 -19.84 -22.71 26.20
CA LYS A 172 -21.05 -23.53 26.09
C LYS A 172 -21.15 -24.12 24.68
N PRO A 173 -21.75 -25.30 24.52
CA PRO A 173 -21.25 -26.33 23.62
C PRO A 173 -21.73 -26.21 22.17
N ASP A 174 -20.75 -26.42 21.29
CA ASP A 174 -20.73 -27.07 19.97
C ASP A 174 -21.86 -26.85 18.94
N THR A 175 -21.45 -26.25 17.82
CA THR A 175 -21.91 -26.67 16.48
C THR A 175 -20.69 -26.70 15.55
N PRO A 176 -20.45 -27.78 14.78
CA PRO A 176 -19.09 -28.20 14.46
C PRO A 176 -18.52 -27.51 13.22
N LEU A 177 -17.40 -26.81 13.39
CA LEU A 177 -16.49 -26.48 12.30
C LEU A 177 -15.35 -27.51 12.31
N ASN A 178 -15.39 -28.42 11.35
CA ASN A 178 -14.35 -29.42 11.11
C ASN A 178 -13.01 -28.72 10.80
N SER A 179 -12.10 -28.75 11.77
CA SER A 179 -10.67 -28.74 11.49
C SER A 179 -10.02 -29.89 12.25
N SER A 180 -9.56 -30.89 11.52
CA SER A 180 -8.41 -31.68 11.94
C SER A 180 -7.83 -32.38 10.73
N ARG A 181 -6.63 -32.01 10.30
CA ARG A 181 -5.43 -32.77 10.68
C ARG A 181 -4.18 -32.20 10.00
N SER A 182 -3.27 -31.78 10.86
CA SER A 182 -1.84 -31.93 10.67
C SER A 182 -1.45 -33.39 10.40
N LYS A 183 -0.36 -33.60 9.66
CA LYS A 183 0.70 -34.63 9.83
C LYS A 183 1.55 -34.64 8.54
N SER A 184 2.81 -34.17 8.61
CA SER A 184 4.02 -34.91 9.01
C SER A 184 4.44 -35.96 8.00
N ALA A 185 5.72 -35.89 7.64
CA ALA A 185 6.45 -36.79 6.77
C ALA A 185 6.30 -38.28 7.14
N VAL A 186 6.06 -39.12 6.15
CA VAL A 186 6.50 -40.53 6.08
C VAL A 186 6.68 -40.89 4.60
N SER A 187 7.85 -41.43 4.28
CA SER A 187 8.19 -42.12 3.04
C SER A 187 7.47 -43.46 2.97
N ASP A 188 6.92 -43.85 1.81
CA ASP A 188 6.98 -45.24 1.34
C ASP A 188 6.57 -45.37 -0.13
N ASP A 189 7.57 -45.72 -0.93
CA ASP A 189 7.67 -46.76 -1.95
C ASP A 189 6.50 -47.22 -2.85
N LEU A 190 6.92 -47.47 -4.11
CA LEU A 190 6.40 -48.41 -5.11
C LEU A 190 5.06 -48.14 -5.83
N VAL A 191 5.17 -47.73 -7.11
CA VAL A 191 4.31 -48.26 -8.18
C VAL A 191 5.15 -48.85 -9.32
N ARG A 192 4.77 -50.08 -9.65
CA ARG A 192 5.36 -51.03 -10.58
C ARG A 192 5.42 -50.53 -12.01
N LYS A 193 6.54 -50.86 -12.66
CA LYS A 193 6.74 -50.89 -14.10
C LYS A 193 5.74 -51.85 -14.75
N SER A 194 4.83 -51.36 -15.59
CA SER A 194 4.20 -52.20 -16.62
C SER A 194 4.91 -51.93 -17.95
N VAL A 195 5.59 -52.98 -18.40
CA VAL A 195 6.10 -53.16 -19.75
C VAL A 195 4.90 -53.50 -20.64
N HIS A 196 4.95 -53.04 -21.89
CA HIS A 196 4.03 -53.27 -23.04
C HIS A 196 3.04 -52.14 -23.36
N SER A 197 3.52 -51.12 -24.04
CA SER A 197 2.89 -50.68 -25.29
C SER A 197 3.96 -50.09 -26.21
N ALA A 198 4.11 -50.74 -27.36
CA ALA A 198 5.00 -50.33 -28.43
C ALA A 198 4.20 -49.44 -29.39
N GLU A 199 4.14 -48.14 -29.11
CA GLU A 199 3.73 -47.14 -30.10
C GLU A 199 4.70 -45.97 -30.04
N SER A 200 5.62 -45.96 -31.01
CA SER A 200 6.51 -44.84 -31.29
C SER A 200 5.66 -43.61 -31.60
N THR A 201 5.53 -42.70 -30.64
CA THR A 201 4.94 -41.39 -30.90
C THR A 201 5.86 -40.66 -31.88
N PRO A 202 5.39 -40.24 -33.06
CA PRO A 202 6.23 -39.47 -33.96
C PRO A 202 6.68 -38.21 -33.24
N ARG A 203 7.99 -37.94 -33.23
CA ARG A 203 8.56 -36.73 -32.63
C ARG A 203 7.76 -35.55 -33.15
N ARG A 204 7.07 -34.86 -32.24
CA ARG A 204 6.39 -33.60 -32.50
C ARG A 204 7.38 -32.70 -33.24
N LEU A 205 7.06 -32.32 -34.48
CA LEU A 205 7.88 -31.40 -35.25
C LEU A 205 8.06 -30.14 -34.39
N LYS A 206 9.32 -29.85 -34.02
CA LYS A 206 9.64 -28.56 -33.41
C LYS A 206 9.25 -27.53 -34.45
N LEU A 207 8.32 -26.63 -34.10
CA LEU A 207 8.08 -25.41 -34.87
C LEU A 207 9.47 -24.84 -35.18
N GLN A 208 9.78 -24.69 -36.46
CA GLN A 208 10.90 -23.88 -36.90
C GLN A 208 10.54 -22.45 -36.51
N ILE A 209 10.87 -22.10 -35.28
CA ILE A 209 10.90 -20.71 -34.84
C ILE A 209 12.06 -20.13 -35.64
N ASP A 210 11.75 -19.17 -36.52
CA ASP A 210 12.77 -18.41 -37.23
C ASP A 210 13.86 -17.97 -36.25
N LYS A 211 15.13 -18.16 -36.61
CA LYS A 211 16.27 -17.73 -35.77
C LYS A 211 16.23 -16.23 -35.44
N ALA A 212 15.43 -15.44 -36.15
CA ALA A 212 15.17 -14.04 -35.87
C ALA A 212 14.29 -13.79 -34.61
N ILE A 213 13.62 -14.82 -34.09
CA ILE A 213 12.83 -14.78 -32.84
C ILE A 213 13.64 -15.41 -31.68
N GLY A 214 14.96 -15.23 -31.69
CA GLY A 214 15.85 -15.73 -30.63
C GLY A 214 15.84 -14.87 -29.35
N ASP A 215 15.56 -13.57 -29.49
CA ASP A 215 15.79 -12.60 -28.42
C ASP A 215 14.51 -12.12 -27.72
N HIS A 216 13.34 -12.46 -28.26
CA HIS A 216 12.06 -12.10 -27.65
C HIS A 216 11.50 -13.27 -26.82
N ARG A 217 11.66 -13.18 -25.50
CA ARG A 217 10.97 -14.05 -24.55
C ARG A 217 9.69 -13.37 -24.07
N THR A 218 8.54 -13.95 -24.36
CA THR A 218 7.25 -13.44 -23.87
C THR A 218 7.01 -13.88 -22.42
N SER A 219 6.37 -13.03 -21.62
CA SER A 219 5.99 -13.32 -20.23
C SER A 219 5.13 -14.59 -20.11
N ALA A 220 4.31 -14.87 -21.13
CA ALA A 220 3.51 -16.09 -21.22
C ALA A 220 4.33 -17.39 -21.19
N ASN A 221 5.59 -17.38 -21.66
CA ASN A 221 6.48 -18.54 -21.60
C ASN A 221 6.99 -18.84 -20.17
N MET A 222 6.84 -17.90 -19.22
CA MET A 222 7.29 -18.06 -17.83
C MET A 222 6.15 -18.25 -16.83
N ILE A 223 4.92 -17.80 -17.14
CA ILE A 223 3.80 -17.75 -16.19
C ILE A 223 3.22 -19.13 -15.82
N ASN A 224 3.54 -20.20 -16.57
CA ASN A 224 3.11 -21.58 -16.27
C ASN A 224 4.26 -22.54 -15.88
N ALA A 225 5.42 -22.05 -15.45
CA ALA A 225 6.47 -22.92 -14.93
C ALA A 225 6.05 -23.46 -13.55
N VAL A 226 5.55 -24.70 -13.52
CA VAL A 226 4.92 -25.37 -12.37
C VAL A 226 5.82 -25.48 -11.12
N VAL A 227 7.12 -25.24 -11.21
CA VAL A 227 8.01 -25.14 -10.03
C VAL A 227 9.17 -24.19 -10.38
N GLY A 228 9.41 -23.15 -9.56
CA GLY A 228 10.60 -22.29 -9.68
C GLY A 228 10.45 -20.98 -10.47
N GLY A 229 9.25 -20.38 -10.52
CA GLY A 229 9.05 -19.07 -11.15
C GLY A 229 9.93 -17.97 -10.53
N ILE A 230 10.52 -17.11 -11.35
CA ILE A 230 11.40 -16.04 -10.88
C ILE A 230 10.55 -14.93 -10.23
N SER A 231 10.89 -14.55 -9.00
CA SER A 231 10.20 -13.48 -8.27
C SER A 231 10.29 -12.16 -9.03
N THR A 232 9.15 -11.59 -9.44
CA THR A 232 9.07 -10.30 -10.14
C THR A 232 9.19 -9.09 -9.21
N ARG A 233 9.28 -9.30 -7.89
CA ARG A 233 9.31 -8.21 -6.89
C ARG A 233 10.55 -7.31 -6.99
N ASP A 234 11.67 -7.84 -7.51
CA ASP A 234 12.94 -7.11 -7.64
C ASP A 234 13.35 -6.91 -9.12
N TYR A 235 12.42 -7.07 -10.06
CA TYR A 235 12.73 -6.85 -11.47
C TYR A 235 12.75 -5.35 -11.80
N ARG A 236 13.84 -4.90 -12.43
CA ARG A 236 13.89 -3.60 -13.08
C ARG A 236 12.72 -3.47 -14.05
N THR A 237 11.91 -2.43 -13.89
CA THR A 237 10.87 -2.11 -14.85
C THR A 237 11.52 -1.66 -16.16
N TYR A 238 11.15 -2.29 -17.27
CA TYR A 238 11.62 -1.91 -18.60
C TYR A 238 10.67 -0.88 -19.19
N GLY A 239 11.18 0.31 -19.46
CA GLY A 239 10.41 1.43 -19.99
C GLY A 239 11.13 2.76 -19.78
N VAL A 240 10.60 3.82 -20.40
CA VAL A 240 11.06 5.19 -20.15
C VAL A 240 10.05 5.84 -19.21
N PRO A 241 10.45 6.23 -17.97
CA PRO A 241 9.52 6.87 -17.05
C PRO A 241 9.15 8.27 -17.54
N THR A 242 7.94 8.72 -17.19
CA THR A 242 7.45 10.06 -17.54
C THR A 242 8.31 11.15 -16.91
N ILE A 243 8.70 10.96 -15.65
CA ILE A 243 9.66 11.83 -14.95
C ILE A 243 11.02 11.14 -15.02
N ARG A 244 11.98 11.76 -15.68
CA ARG A 244 13.32 11.24 -15.96
C ARG A 244 14.29 11.48 -14.81
N THR A 245 13.93 11.06 -13.60
CA THR A 245 14.82 11.13 -12.42
C THR A 245 16.06 10.25 -12.54
N ASP A 246 16.05 9.32 -13.50
CA ASP A 246 17.19 8.48 -13.88
C ASP A 246 18.30 9.25 -14.60
N ILE A 247 18.03 10.45 -15.11
CA ILE A 247 19.00 11.30 -15.80
C ILE A 247 19.13 12.63 -15.05
N HIS A 248 20.36 13.12 -14.90
CA HIS A 248 20.59 14.47 -14.36
C HIS A 248 20.10 15.56 -15.32
N ALA A 249 19.40 16.55 -14.77
CA ALA A 249 18.98 17.73 -15.52
C ALA A 249 20.20 18.43 -16.16
N PRO A 250 20.13 18.84 -17.44
CA PRO A 250 21.23 19.48 -18.12
C PRO A 250 21.53 20.84 -17.47
N ARG A 251 22.82 21.18 -17.35
CA ARG A 251 23.28 22.46 -16.75
C ARG A 251 22.72 23.68 -17.49
N ILE A 252 22.59 23.57 -18.81
CA ILE A 252 21.94 24.56 -19.67
C ILE A 252 20.80 23.84 -20.36
N ARG A 253 19.56 24.17 -20.00
CA ARG A 253 18.38 23.62 -20.66
C ARG A 253 18.20 24.24 -22.03
N ARG A 254 17.83 23.42 -23.01
CA ARG A 254 17.40 23.93 -24.32
C ARG A 254 15.99 24.49 -24.17
N VAL A 255 15.64 25.47 -24.99
CA VAL A 255 14.30 26.09 -24.97
C VAL A 255 13.21 25.10 -25.38
N ASP A 256 13.55 24.11 -26.21
CA ASP A 256 12.67 23.03 -26.68
C ASP A 256 12.76 21.75 -25.81
N ASP A 257 13.37 21.83 -24.62
CA ASP A 257 13.48 20.68 -23.73
C ASP A 257 12.19 20.48 -22.93
N ASN A 258 11.38 19.52 -23.38
CA ASN A 258 10.09 19.17 -22.77
C ASN A 258 10.20 18.03 -21.73
N LYS A 259 11.42 17.62 -21.35
CA LYS A 259 11.61 16.53 -20.38
C LYS A 259 11.63 17.07 -18.96
N ASN A 260 10.81 16.48 -18.09
CA ASN A 260 10.87 16.72 -16.65
C ASN A 260 11.90 15.76 -16.03
N TYR A 261 12.93 16.31 -15.37
CA TYR A 261 14.03 15.57 -14.74
C TYR A 261 13.81 15.34 -13.23
N GLY A 262 12.63 15.67 -12.72
CA GLY A 262 12.30 15.64 -11.30
C GLY A 262 12.82 16.83 -10.50
N ASP A 263 13.22 17.91 -11.17
CA ASP A 263 13.70 19.16 -10.56
C ASP A 263 12.76 20.36 -10.80
N GLU A 264 11.52 20.07 -11.22
CA GLU A 264 10.43 21.02 -11.38
C GLU A 264 9.55 21.08 -10.12
N SER A 265 8.84 22.19 -9.93
CA SER A 265 7.91 22.36 -8.79
C SER A 265 6.49 21.93 -9.17
N ASP A 266 5.72 21.52 -8.17
CA ASP A 266 4.30 21.19 -8.34
C ASP A 266 3.47 22.42 -8.74
N ALA A 267 2.29 22.18 -9.32
CA ALA A 267 1.37 23.24 -9.73
C ALA A 267 1.07 24.24 -8.60
N TYR A 268 0.95 23.76 -7.35
CA TYR A 268 0.74 24.61 -6.19
C TYR A 268 1.92 25.58 -5.95
N GLY A 269 3.17 25.10 -6.06
CA GLY A 269 4.37 25.93 -5.87
C GLY A 269 4.54 27.00 -6.96
N LEU A 270 3.97 26.77 -8.15
CA LEU A 270 3.95 27.75 -9.23
C LEU A 270 2.89 28.85 -9.01
N VAL A 271 1.69 28.47 -8.54
CA VAL A 271 0.60 29.41 -8.25
C VAL A 271 0.90 30.22 -6.99
N ASN A 272 1.50 29.58 -5.98
CA ASN A 272 1.84 30.20 -4.70
C ASN A 272 3.34 30.03 -4.39
N PRO A 273 4.22 30.82 -5.04
CA PRO A 273 5.66 30.69 -4.87
C PRO A 273 6.10 31.12 -3.48
N SER A 274 6.95 30.29 -2.86
CA SER A 274 7.54 30.60 -1.55
C SER A 274 8.41 31.86 -1.60
N ILE A 275 8.67 32.47 -0.44
CA ILE A 275 9.58 33.62 -0.30
C ILE A 275 10.98 33.26 -0.82
N PHE A 276 11.40 32.01 -0.63
CA PHE A 276 12.68 31.48 -1.11
C PHE A 276 12.72 31.38 -2.63
N SER A 277 11.62 30.94 -3.26
CA SER A 277 11.52 30.84 -4.72
C SER A 277 11.66 32.20 -5.39
N ARG A 278 11.15 33.28 -4.76
CA ARG A 278 11.35 34.66 -5.23
C ARG A 278 12.80 35.13 -5.16
N ARG A 279 13.61 34.49 -4.31
CA ARG A 279 15.05 34.71 -4.17
C ARG A 279 15.88 33.69 -4.96
N HIS A 280 15.25 32.93 -5.87
CA HIS A 280 15.87 31.86 -6.66
C HIS A 280 16.46 30.71 -5.83
N VAL A 281 15.89 30.46 -4.66
CA VAL A 281 16.18 29.28 -3.84
C VAL A 281 15.00 28.33 -3.94
N TYR A 282 15.26 27.12 -4.45
CA TYR A 282 14.23 26.13 -4.72
C TYR A 282 14.31 24.96 -3.73
N GLU A 283 13.27 24.14 -3.66
CA GLU A 283 13.16 23.01 -2.73
C GLU A 283 14.36 22.03 -2.83
N LYS A 284 14.83 21.78 -4.04
CA LYS A 284 16.04 20.98 -4.28
C LYS A 284 17.26 21.52 -3.53
N ASP A 285 17.41 22.84 -3.41
CA ASP A 285 18.59 23.47 -2.80
C ASP A 285 18.64 23.26 -1.28
N PHE A 286 17.49 23.01 -0.65
CA PHE A 286 17.37 22.63 0.76
C PHE A 286 17.71 21.15 1.00
N LEU A 287 17.44 20.30 0.01
CA LEU A 287 17.69 18.85 0.06
C LEU A 287 19.09 18.46 -0.41
N LEU A 288 19.81 19.35 -1.11
CA LEU A 288 21.17 19.11 -1.55
C LEU A 288 22.10 18.85 -0.35
N PRO A 289 22.92 17.78 -0.40
CA PRO A 289 23.90 17.51 0.64
C PRO A 289 25.02 18.55 0.57
N ARG A 290 25.40 19.11 1.72
CA ARG A 290 26.40 20.18 1.83
C ARG A 290 27.48 19.83 2.84
N THR A 291 28.61 20.52 2.75
CA THR A 291 29.71 20.33 3.70
C THR A 291 29.37 20.94 5.07
N LYS A 292 30.02 20.43 6.12
CA LYS A 292 29.84 20.91 7.50
C LYS A 292 30.12 22.42 7.62
N GLU A 293 31.15 22.92 6.95
CA GLU A 293 31.55 24.33 6.95
C GLU A 293 30.52 25.22 6.27
N GLU A 294 30.00 24.78 5.13
CA GLU A 294 28.97 25.48 4.38
C GLU A 294 27.66 25.57 5.16
N LEU A 295 27.24 24.46 5.78
CA LEU A 295 26.06 24.43 6.65
C LEU A 295 26.23 25.36 7.85
N LYS A 296 27.40 25.36 8.49
CA LYS A 296 27.70 26.28 9.60
C LYS A 296 27.57 27.74 9.18
N SER A 297 28.08 28.10 8.00
CA SER A 297 27.96 29.44 7.44
C SER A 297 26.50 29.82 7.16
N ILE A 298 25.72 28.91 6.54
CA ILE A 298 24.31 29.13 6.24
C ILE A 298 23.51 29.44 7.51
N PHE A 299 23.60 28.57 8.53
CA PHE A 299 22.84 28.76 9.78
C PHE A 299 23.29 30.01 10.55
N HIS A 300 24.59 30.31 10.55
CA HIS A 300 25.11 31.54 11.15
C HIS A 300 24.55 32.80 10.47
N ASN A 301 24.53 32.83 9.13
CA ASN A 301 24.02 33.95 8.35
C ASN A 301 22.49 34.14 8.49
N ILE A 302 21.75 33.06 8.77
CA ILE A 302 20.31 33.12 9.05
C ILE A 302 20.04 33.76 10.42
N GLY A 303 21.03 33.77 11.32
CA GLY A 303 20.91 34.30 12.68
C GLY A 303 20.82 33.23 13.76
N VAL A 304 20.83 31.94 13.39
CA VAL A 304 20.77 30.84 14.37
C VAL A 304 22.11 30.73 15.09
N GLN A 305 22.19 31.29 16.29
CA GLN A 305 23.37 31.19 17.12
C GLN A 305 23.40 29.85 17.86
N MET A 306 24.17 28.91 17.33
CA MET A 306 24.42 27.62 17.99
C MET A 306 25.84 27.59 18.55
N THR A 307 26.01 27.01 19.74
CA THR A 307 27.35 26.67 20.23
C THR A 307 27.98 25.60 19.35
N GLY A 308 29.32 25.57 19.26
CA GLY A 308 30.04 24.62 18.41
C GLY A 308 29.68 23.17 18.73
N GLU A 309 29.53 22.84 20.02
CA GLU A 309 29.15 21.50 20.50
C GLU A 309 27.72 21.12 20.08
N MET A 310 26.76 22.03 20.22
CA MET A 310 25.38 21.81 19.81
C MET A 310 25.29 21.56 18.30
N PHE A 311 26.03 22.33 17.51
CA PHE A 311 26.09 22.15 16.06
C PHE A 311 26.63 20.77 15.68
N GLU A 312 27.64 20.25 16.37
CA GLU A 312 28.15 18.90 16.12
C GLU A 312 27.12 17.82 16.49
N GLN A 313 26.40 18.00 17.60
CA GLN A 313 25.33 17.08 17.99
C GLN A 313 24.22 17.04 16.94
N VAL A 314 23.74 18.19 16.49
CA VAL A 314 22.70 18.30 15.45
C VAL A 314 23.18 17.65 14.14
N TYR A 315 24.41 17.96 13.73
CA TYR A 315 24.99 17.39 12.50
C TYR A 315 25.11 15.87 12.58
N ASN A 316 25.57 15.32 13.70
CA ASN A 316 25.72 13.88 13.88
C ASN A 316 24.36 13.17 13.91
N THR A 317 23.36 13.75 14.58
CA THR A 317 21.99 13.23 14.58
C THR A 317 21.40 13.23 13.16
N ALA A 318 21.56 14.33 12.41
CA ALA A 318 21.12 14.43 11.03
C ALA A 318 21.83 13.42 10.12
N ALA A 319 23.14 13.23 10.29
CA ALA A 319 23.92 12.25 9.55
C ALA A 319 23.46 10.82 9.84
N ASN A 320 23.11 10.50 11.08
CA ASN A 320 22.63 9.17 11.48
C ASN A 320 21.24 8.84 10.95
N GLN A 321 20.37 9.84 10.73
CA GLN A 321 19.05 9.64 10.13
C GLN A 321 19.15 9.26 8.64
N ASN A 322 20.21 9.68 7.96
CA ASN A 322 20.41 9.41 6.54
C ASN A 322 21.30 8.17 6.32
N PRO A 323 20.87 7.17 5.53
CA PRO A 323 21.63 5.93 5.31
C PRO A 323 22.98 6.14 4.60
N LYS A 324 23.17 7.29 3.93
CA LYS A 324 24.41 7.68 3.26
C LYS A 324 25.31 8.59 4.11
N GLY A 325 24.87 8.99 5.31
CA GLY A 325 25.60 9.94 6.17
C GLY A 325 25.70 11.37 5.63
N HIS A 326 25.00 11.69 4.55
CA HIS A 326 24.97 13.04 3.99
C HIS A 326 23.99 13.92 4.76
N VAL A 327 24.32 15.21 4.90
CA VAL A 327 23.51 16.18 5.63
C VAL A 327 23.12 17.32 4.70
N SER A 328 21.83 17.66 4.70
CA SER A 328 21.25 18.78 3.95
C SER A 328 20.68 19.83 4.91
N VAL A 329 20.31 21.01 4.38
CA VAL A 329 19.72 22.08 5.19
C VAL A 329 18.40 21.63 5.82
N GLU A 330 17.57 20.92 5.07
CA GLU A 330 16.29 20.40 5.56
C GLU A 330 16.49 19.32 6.64
N SER A 331 17.49 18.46 6.47
CA SER A 331 17.82 17.44 7.47
C SER A 331 18.28 18.06 8.79
N MET A 332 19.12 19.10 8.75
CA MET A 332 19.50 19.84 9.96
C MET A 332 18.32 20.59 10.57
N ARG A 333 17.48 21.20 9.73
CA ARG A 333 16.28 21.92 10.19
C ARG A 333 15.33 21.00 10.95
N GLY A 334 15.04 19.81 10.41
CA GLY A 334 14.18 18.84 11.09
C GLY A 334 14.70 18.45 12.47
N VAL A 335 16.01 18.22 12.61
CA VAL A 335 16.62 17.91 13.92
C VAL A 335 16.53 19.10 14.89
N ILE A 336 16.71 20.34 14.40
CA ILE A 336 16.56 21.54 15.23
C ILE A 336 15.11 21.69 15.70
N ASP A 337 14.15 21.50 14.81
CA ASP A 337 12.71 21.56 15.12
C ASP A 337 12.33 20.48 16.15
N ASP A 338 12.88 19.26 16.02
CA ASP A 338 12.69 18.17 16.99
C ASP A 338 13.26 18.52 18.37
N ILE A 339 14.46 19.09 18.43
CA ILE A 339 15.10 19.50 19.69
C ILE A 339 14.28 20.61 20.36
N GLN A 340 13.83 21.60 19.58
CA GLN A 340 12.98 22.68 20.10
C GLN A 340 11.63 22.13 20.61
N ALA A 341 11.00 21.21 19.87
CA ALA A 341 9.77 20.56 20.30
C ALA A 341 9.99 19.82 21.65
N HIS A 342 11.08 19.08 21.80
CA HIS A 342 11.42 18.41 23.06
C HIS A 342 11.69 19.39 24.22
N GLN A 343 12.35 20.52 23.97
CA GLN A 343 12.56 21.56 24.99
C GLN A 343 11.24 22.18 25.47
N VAL A 344 10.31 22.44 24.54
CA VAL A 344 8.97 22.94 24.86
C VAL A 344 8.19 21.92 25.68
N MET A 345 8.23 20.64 25.29
CA MET A 345 7.55 19.56 26.03
C MET A 345 8.13 19.32 27.44
N THR A 346 9.39 19.65 27.67
CA THR A 346 10.07 19.49 28.97
C THR A 346 10.05 20.76 29.83
N GLY A 347 9.44 21.87 29.35
CA GLY A 347 9.31 23.12 30.10
C GLY A 347 10.59 23.95 30.20
N GLN A 348 11.58 23.68 29.34
CA GLN A 348 12.79 24.50 29.22
C GLN A 348 12.56 25.64 28.21
N HIS A 349 13.12 26.83 28.47
CA HIS A 349 12.97 27.97 27.55
C HIS A 349 13.48 27.61 26.14
N PRO A 350 12.69 27.86 25.08
CA PRO A 350 13.13 27.59 23.72
C PRO A 350 14.32 28.46 23.35
N MET A 351 15.19 27.91 22.50
CA MET A 351 16.35 28.62 21.93
C MET A 351 15.94 30.01 21.42
N ALA A 352 16.66 31.05 21.82
CA ALA A 352 16.49 32.38 21.25
C ALA A 352 16.87 32.31 19.76
N VAL A 353 15.87 32.51 18.90
CA VAL A 353 16.02 32.62 17.43
C VAL A 353 16.42 34.04 17.07
#